data_AF-A0A6I0EZY3-F1
#
_entry.id   AF-A0A6I0EZY3-F1
#
_cell.length_a   1.000
_cell.length_b   1.000
_cell.length_c   1.000
_cell.angle_alpha   90.00
_cell.angle_beta   90.00
_cell.angle_gamma   90.00
#
_symmetry.space_group_name_H-M   'P 1'
#
loop_
_entity.id
_entity.type
_entity.pdbx_description
1 polymer ?
#
loop_
_entity_poly.entity_id
_entity_poly.type
_entity_poly.pdbx_seq_one_letter_code
_entity_poly.pdbx_strand_id
1 'polypeptide(L)' 'MEVMMMPSAGEKPGKGSYKCEKCRFVADLEDGDALPVCPICKYTGYVKLS' A
#
# COMPACT_ATOMS: atom_id res chain seq x y z
N MET A 1 6.58 10.78 18.64
CA MET A 1 5.63 10.72 17.52
C MET A 1 6.04 9.52 16.69
N GLU A 2 5.38 8.37 16.88
CA GLU A 2 5.66 7.19 16.06
C GLU A 2 5.18 7.49 14.64
N VAL A 3 6.15 7.69 13.74
CA VAL A 3 5.90 7.89 12.32
C VAL A 3 5.45 6.56 11.74
N MET A 4 4.14 6.29 11.76
CA MET A 4 3.56 5.22 10.97
C MET A 4 3.79 5.58 9.50
N MET A 5 4.86 5.05 8.90
CA MET A 5 5.14 5.23 7.48
C MET A 5 4.02 4.55 6.70
N MET A 6 3.10 5.36 6.19
CA MET A 6 2.03 4.97 5.29
C MET A 6 2.68 4.78 3.91
N PRO A 7 2.86 3.54 3.43
CA PRO A 7 3.48 3.34 2.14
C PRO A 7 2.57 3.87 1.02
N SER A 8 3.18 4.54 0.05
CA SER A 8 2.47 5.17 -1.06
C SER A 8 2.60 4.37 -2.35
N ALA A 9 1.67 4.56 -3.28
CA ALA A 9 1.80 4.03 -4.63
C ALA A 9 3.13 4.47 -5.28
N GLY A 10 3.84 3.53 -5.88
CA GLY A 10 5.17 3.70 -6.47
C GLY A 10 6.32 3.38 -5.52
N GLU A 11 6.09 3.31 -4.21
CA GLU A 11 7.11 2.86 -3.25
C GLU A 11 7.21 1.33 -3.23
N LYS A 12 8.38 0.84 -2.82
CA LYS A 12 8.67 -0.58 -2.63
C LYS A 12 8.85 -0.89 -1.15
N PRO A 13 7.77 -0.93 -0.36
CA PRO A 13 7.83 -1.22 1.08
C PRO A 13 8.21 -2.69 1.40
N GLY A 14 8.37 -3.52 0.38
CA GLY A 14 8.68 -4.95 0.49
C GLY A 14 7.42 -5.82 0.45
N LYS A 15 7.63 -7.13 0.36
CA LYS A 15 6.55 -8.12 0.33
C LYS A 15 5.60 -7.95 1.50
N GLY A 16 4.30 -8.04 1.23
CA GLY A 16 3.25 -7.98 2.26
C GLY A 16 1.91 -7.57 1.67
N SER A 17 0.88 -7.58 2.53
CA SER A 17 -0.46 -7.16 2.11
C SER A 17 -0.71 -5.72 2.53
N TYR A 18 -1.14 -4.90 1.57
CA TYR A 18 -1.32 -3.47 1.70
C TYR A 18 -2.76 -3.09 1.45
N LYS A 19 -3.37 -2.44 2.43
CA LYS A 19 -4.78 -2.06 2.38
C LYS A 19 -4.93 -0.58 2.09
N CYS A 20 -5.68 -0.24 1.05
CA CYS A 20 -6.05 1.13 0.75
C CYS A 20 -6.95 1.69 1.85
N GLU A 21 -6.60 2.86 2.37
CA GLU A 21 -7.36 3.48 3.47
C GLU A 21 -8.75 3.96 3.04
N LYS A 22 -8.91 4.34 1.77
CA LYS A 22 -10.17 4.90 1.25
C LYS A 22 -11.21 3.83 0.92
N CYS A 23 -10.83 2.87 0.08
CA CYS A 23 -11.77 1.88 -0.46
C CYS A 23 -11.62 0.49 0.15
N ARG A 24 -10.64 0.30 1.06
CA ARG A 24 -10.33 -0.98 1.71
C ARG A 24 -9.86 -2.08 0.75
N PHE A 25 -9.49 -1.72 -0.48
CA PHE A 25 -8.83 -2.62 -1.43
C PHE A 25 -7.54 -3.19 -0.83
N VAL A 26 -7.31 -4.49 -1.00
CA VAL A 26 -6.09 -5.15 -0.53
C VAL A 26 -5.23 -5.47 -1.75
N ALA A 27 -4.05 -4.85 -1.82
CA ALA A 27 -3.00 -5.15 -2.77
C ALA A 27 -2.01 -6.10 -2.10
N ASP A 28 -1.80 -7.28 -2.70
CA ASP A 28 -0.71 -8.16 -2.30
C ASP A 28 0.53 -7.78 -3.10
N LEU A 29 1.63 -7.48 -2.41
CA LEU A 29 2.91 -7.17 -3.04
C LEU A 29 3.86 -8.34 -2.87
N GLU A 30 4.50 -8.72 -3.97
CA GLU A 30 5.60 -9.67 -4.00
C GLU A 30 6.96 -8.98 -3.78
N ASP A 31 8.02 -9.76 -3.71
CA ASP A 31 9.36 -9.22 -3.42
C ASP A 31 9.88 -8.36 -4.59
N GLY A 32 10.16 -7.08 -4.30
CA GLY A 32 10.66 -6.13 -5.31
C GLY A 32 9.58 -5.38 -6.10
N ASP A 33 8.29 -5.67 -5.86
CA ASP A 33 7.17 -4.97 -6.46
C ASP A 33 6.96 -3.57 -5.87
N ALA A 34 6.44 -2.67 -6.72
CA ALA A 34 6.03 -1.32 -6.31
C ALA A 34 4.53 -1.27 -6.07
N LEU A 35 4.09 -0.52 -5.06
CA LEU A 35 2.68 -0.36 -4.76
C LEU A 35 1.93 0.21 -5.96
N PRO A 36 0.93 -0.50 -6.52
CA PRO A 36 0.13 0.07 -7.59
C PRO A 36 -0.75 1.19 -7.07
N VAL A 37 -1.08 2.16 -7.92
CA VAL A 37 -2.15 3.12 -7.62
C VAL A 37 -3.47 2.36 -7.49
N CYS A 38 -4.27 2.68 -6.48
CA CYS A 38 -5.49 1.93 -6.21
C CYS A 38 -6.42 1.93 -7.44
N PRO A 39 -6.80 0.77 -8.00
CA PRO A 39 -7.60 0.72 -9.21
C PRO A 39 -9.03 1.23 -9.01
N ILE A 40 -9.56 1.13 -7.78
CA ILE A 40 -10.94 1.51 -7.44
C ILE A 40 -11.11 3.03 -7.27
N CYS A 41 -10.29 3.66 -6.43
CA CYS A 41 -10.46 5.07 -6.05
C CYS A 41 -9.30 5.98 -6.47
N LYS A 42 -8.30 5.45 -7.16
CA LYS A 42 -7.06 6.15 -7.58
C LYS A 42 -6.26 6.75 -6.41
N TYR A 43 -6.57 6.35 -5.18
CA TYR A 43 -5.83 6.75 -4.00
C TYR A 43 -4.47 6.06 -3.96
N THR A 44 -3.49 6.76 -3.42
CA THR A 44 -2.09 6.29 -3.36
C THR A 44 -1.67 5.87 -1.97
N GLY A 45 -2.42 6.20 -0.91
CA GLY A 45 -2.09 5.82 0.46
C GLY A 45 -2.55 4.41 0.81
N TYR A 46 -1.64 3.64 1.40
CA TYR A 46 -1.90 2.29 1.88
C TYR A 46 -1.44 2.11 3.32
N VAL A 47 -1.99 1.08 3.98
CA VAL A 47 -1.61 0.61 5.30
C VAL A 47 -1.15 -0.83 5.17
N LYS A 48 0.09 -1.12 5.61
CA LYS A 48 0.60 -2.50 5.67
C LYS A 48 -0.16 -3.27 6.76
N LEU A 49 -0.69 -4.43 6.42
CA LEU A 49 -1.42 -5.29 7.36
C LEU A 49 -0.50 -6.29 8.07
N SER A 50 0.48 -6.86 7.37
CA SER A 50 1.47 -7.82 7.89
C SER A 50 2.68 -7.90 6.98
#